data_AF-A0A8B7PD59-F1
#
_entry.id   AF-A0A8B7PD59-F1
#
_cell.length_a   1.000
_cell.length_b   1.000
_cell.length_c   1.000
_cell.angle_alpha   90.00
_cell.angle_beta   90.00
_cell.angle_gamma   90.00
#
_symmetry.space_group_name_H-M   'P 1'
#
loop_
_entity.id
_entity.type
_entity.pdbx_description
1 polymer ?
#
loop_
_entity_poly.entity_id
_entity_poly.type
_entity_poly.pdbx_seq_one_letter_code
_entity_poly.pdbx_strand_id
1 'polypeptide(L)'
;KANTNNSTSQGEQVLDAEEFVTFYHSLLKMPMVEKLFEKYGDEKNHTMSVEQLQQLYQVEQGVQLQEEDAIRLVQNSELSNAKTNNLLTYDGFYHLLLSDHFNIYNYEHQSTVHQSMTEPLAHYYISSSHNT
;
A
#
# COMPACT_ATOMS: atom_id res chain seq x y z
N LYS A 1 -18.23 11.88 16.63
CA LYS A 1 -17.82 13.00 17.51
C LYS A 1 -16.47 12.63 18.10
N ALA A 2 -15.47 13.51 18.05
CA ALA A 2 -14.12 13.20 18.54
C ALA A 2 -14.03 13.27 20.07
N ASN A 3 -14.65 14.28 20.69
CA ASN A 3 -14.75 14.40 22.15
C ASN A 3 -15.95 13.55 22.63
N THR A 4 -15.65 12.34 23.08
CA THR A 4 -16.60 11.34 23.59
C THR A 4 -16.79 11.43 25.10
N ASN A 5 -15.76 11.85 25.83
CA ASN A 5 -15.74 12.02 27.27
C ASN A 5 -16.29 13.39 27.73
N ASN A 6 -16.62 14.27 26.77
CA ASN A 6 -17.09 15.65 26.97
C ASN A 6 -16.12 16.50 27.81
N SER A 7 -14.82 16.25 27.64
CA SER A 7 -13.75 16.96 28.32
C SER A 7 -13.68 18.42 27.88
N THR A 8 -13.49 19.35 28.83
CA THR A 8 -13.38 20.79 28.53
C THR A 8 -12.17 21.41 29.22
N SER A 9 -11.46 22.31 28.52
CA SER A 9 -10.40 23.15 29.07
C SER A 9 -10.66 24.61 28.70
N GLN A 10 -10.62 25.52 29.67
CA GLN A 10 -10.92 26.94 29.47
C GLN A 10 -12.25 27.24 28.75
N GLY A 11 -13.25 26.36 28.91
CA GLY A 11 -14.57 26.50 28.26
C GLY A 11 -14.63 25.96 26.83
N GLU A 12 -13.53 25.47 26.27
CA GLU A 12 -13.48 24.82 24.98
C GLU A 12 -13.49 23.30 25.12
N GLN A 13 -14.07 22.61 24.12
CA GLN A 13 -13.99 21.15 24.04
C GLN A 13 -12.57 20.72 23.70
N VAL A 14 -12.01 19.79 24.48
CA VAL A 14 -10.68 19.24 24.27
C VAL A 14 -10.73 17.73 24.15
N LEU A 15 -9.76 17.15 23.43
CA LEU A 15 -9.55 15.72 23.38
C LEU A 15 -8.51 15.33 24.41
N ASP A 16 -8.77 14.26 25.16
CA ASP A 16 -7.70 13.60 25.89
C ASP A 16 -6.80 12.78 24.93
N ALA A 17 -5.71 12.21 25.47
CA ALA A 17 -4.74 11.49 24.67
C ALA A 17 -5.34 10.25 23.99
N GLU A 18 -6.25 9.53 24.66
CA GLU A 18 -6.87 8.32 24.14
C GLU A 18 -7.89 8.64 23.05
N GLU A 19 -8.66 9.71 23.25
CA GLU A 19 -9.57 10.26 22.24
C GLU A 19 -8.83 10.76 21.01
N PHE A 20 -7.68 11.42 21.19
CA PHE A 20 -6.84 11.85 20.08
C PHE A 20 -6.31 10.65 19.28
N VAL A 21 -5.78 9.62 19.96
CA VAL A 21 -5.30 8.40 19.30
C VAL A 21 -6.42 7.72 18.52
N THR A 22 -7.60 7.57 19.13
CA THR A 22 -8.78 6.98 18.49
C THR A 22 -9.23 7.79 17.27
N PHE A 23 -9.29 9.11 17.39
CA PHE A 23 -9.64 10.01 16.31
C PHE A 23 -8.62 9.97 15.17
N TYR A 24 -7.32 9.98 15.50
CA TYR A 24 -6.23 9.87 14.55
C TYR A 24 -6.30 8.56 13.75
N HIS A 25 -6.47 7.42 14.43
CA HIS A 25 -6.66 6.14 13.73
C HIS A 25 -7.93 6.14 12.89
N SER A 26 -9.03 6.73 13.38
CA SER A 26 -10.27 6.85 12.60
C SER A 26 -10.10 7.66 11.32
N LEU A 27 -9.25 8.69 11.31
CA LEU A 27 -8.93 9.48 10.12
C LEU A 27 -8.10 8.69 9.10
N LEU A 28 -7.20 7.84 9.60
CA LEU A 28 -6.32 7.01 8.76
C LEU A 28 -6.96 5.71 8.31
N LYS A 29 -8.17 5.39 8.77
CA LYS A 29 -8.89 4.21 8.27
C LYS A 29 -9.08 4.34 6.77
N MET A 30 -8.67 3.32 6.04
CA MET A 30 -8.97 3.15 4.62
C MET A 30 -9.91 1.96 4.48
N PRO A 31 -11.25 2.16 4.55
CA PRO A 31 -12.21 1.06 4.57
C PRO A 31 -12.16 0.17 3.33
N MET A 32 -11.68 0.71 2.21
CA MET A 32 -11.45 -0.08 1.00
C MET A 32 -10.31 -1.08 1.16
N VAL A 33 -9.23 -0.69 1.83
CA VAL A 33 -8.07 -1.56 2.10
C VAL A 33 -8.43 -2.62 3.12
N GLU A 34 -9.17 -2.26 4.17
CA GLU A 34 -9.70 -3.20 5.18
C GLU A 34 -10.54 -4.30 4.51
N LYS A 35 -11.54 -3.90 3.70
CA LYS A 35 -12.38 -4.86 2.96
C LYS A 35 -11.60 -5.75 2.00
N LEU A 36 -10.57 -5.20 1.36
CA LEU A 36 -9.72 -5.97 0.45
C LEU A 36 -8.90 -7.00 1.23
N PHE A 37 -8.33 -6.61 2.37
CA PHE A 37 -7.60 -7.51 3.25
C PHE A 37 -8.52 -8.62 3.81
N GLU A 38 -9.71 -8.27 4.29
CA GLU A 38 -10.71 -9.24 4.76
C GLU A 38 -11.16 -10.22 3.67
N LYS A 39 -11.24 -9.76 2.41
CA LYS A 39 -11.64 -10.61 1.27
C LYS A 39 -10.63 -11.72 0.97
N TYR A 40 -9.34 -11.45 1.14
CA TYR A 40 -8.27 -12.38 0.72
C TYR A 40 -7.52 -13.01 1.89
N GLY A 41 -7.46 -12.36 3.05
CA GLY A 41 -6.77 -12.82 4.25
C GLY A 41 -7.55 -13.85 5.05
N ASP A 42 -6.86 -14.47 6.01
CA ASP A 42 -7.47 -15.38 6.98
C ASP A 42 -8.17 -14.58 8.10
N GLU A 43 -9.49 -14.75 8.21
CA GLU A 43 -10.33 -14.09 9.20
C GLU A 43 -9.96 -14.43 10.66
N LYS A 44 -9.50 -15.66 10.92
CA LYS A 44 -9.17 -16.10 12.28
C LYS A 44 -7.83 -15.54 12.72
N ASN A 45 -6.83 -15.67 11.86
CA ASN A 45 -5.45 -15.32 12.16
C ASN A 45 -5.15 -13.82 11.91
N HIS A 46 -6.04 -13.12 11.22
CA HIS A 46 -5.86 -11.70 10.82
C HIS A 46 -4.58 -11.48 10.02
N THR A 47 -4.24 -12.46 9.18
CA THR A 47 -3.02 -12.47 8.36
C THR A 47 -3.34 -12.96 6.95
N MET A 48 -2.52 -12.58 5.98
CA MET A 48 -2.54 -13.05 4.61
C MET A 48 -1.27 -13.86 4.32
N SER A 49 -1.40 -15.07 3.77
CA SER A 49 -0.29 -15.89 3.32
C SER A 49 0.24 -15.46 1.95
N VAL A 50 1.39 -16.00 1.55
CA VAL A 50 1.98 -15.79 0.22
C VAL A 50 1.00 -16.19 -0.88
N GLU A 51 0.33 -17.34 -0.73
CA GLU A 51 -0.61 -17.87 -1.72
C GLU A 51 -1.84 -16.97 -1.84
N GLN A 52 -2.34 -16.46 -0.72
CA GLN A 52 -3.45 -15.50 -0.70
C GLN A 52 -3.08 -14.18 -1.37
N LEU A 53 -1.84 -13.70 -1.16
CA LEU A 53 -1.32 -12.53 -1.86
C LEU A 53 -1.22 -12.77 -3.37
N GLN A 54 -0.73 -13.93 -3.80
CA GLN A 54 -0.69 -14.29 -5.22
C GLN A 54 -2.09 -14.34 -5.85
N GLN A 55 -3.08 -14.87 -5.12
CA GLN A 55 -4.47 -14.87 -5.57
C GLN A 55 -5.01 -13.45 -5.72
N LEU A 56 -4.72 -12.55 -4.78
CA LEU A 56 -5.09 -11.13 -4.87
C LEU A 56 -4.51 -10.50 -6.14
N TYR A 57 -3.22 -10.72 -6.43
CA TYR A 57 -2.59 -10.20 -7.65
C TYR A 57 -3.25 -10.74 -8.91
N GLN A 58 -3.52 -12.04 -8.95
CA GLN A 58 -4.14 -12.67 -10.10
C GLN A 58 -5.54 -12.10 -10.38
N VAL A 59 -6.33 -11.88 -9.34
CA VAL A 59 -7.73 -11.45 -9.48
C VAL A 59 -7.85 -9.93 -9.65
N GLU A 60 -7.15 -9.14 -8.84
CA GLU A 60 -7.31 -7.68 -8.80
C GLU A 60 -6.39 -6.95 -9.79
N GLN A 61 -5.22 -7.52 -10.10
CA GLN A 61 -4.23 -6.91 -11.00
C GLN A 61 -4.11 -7.62 -12.35
N GLY A 62 -4.67 -8.83 -12.48
CA GLY A 62 -4.62 -9.61 -13.72
C GLY A 62 -3.23 -10.14 -14.07
N VAL A 63 -2.30 -10.15 -13.11
CA VAL A 63 -0.91 -10.60 -13.31
C VAL A 63 -0.61 -11.79 -12.41
N GLN A 64 0.23 -12.71 -12.91
CA GLN A 64 0.70 -13.84 -12.13
C GLN A 64 1.97 -13.45 -11.37
N LEU A 65 1.87 -13.36 -10.05
CA LEU A 65 2.99 -13.10 -9.17
C LEU A 65 3.73 -14.41 -8.87
N GLN A 66 5.04 -14.47 -9.13
CA GLN A 66 5.85 -15.64 -8.80
C GLN A 66 6.00 -15.78 -7.28
N GLU A 67 6.13 -17.01 -6.80
CA GLU A 67 6.20 -17.28 -5.36
C GLU A 67 7.38 -16.57 -4.69
N GLU A 68 8.55 -16.57 -5.33
CA GLU A 68 9.74 -15.88 -4.83
C GLU A 68 9.52 -14.36 -4.71
N ASP A 69 8.82 -13.76 -5.66
CA ASP A 69 8.51 -12.33 -5.64
C ASP A 69 7.46 -12.01 -4.57
N ALA A 70 6.44 -12.86 -4.42
CA ALA A 70 5.44 -12.73 -3.37
C ALA A 70 6.07 -12.81 -1.97
N ILE A 71 6.99 -13.76 -1.75
CA ILE A 71 7.77 -13.85 -0.52
C ILE A 71 8.57 -12.56 -0.30
N ARG A 72 9.29 -12.06 -1.32
CA ARG A 72 10.06 -10.81 -1.21
C ARG A 72 9.18 -9.62 -0.85
N LEU A 73 7.98 -9.51 -1.41
CA LEU A 73 7.04 -8.44 -1.08
C LEU A 73 6.60 -8.54 0.38
N VAL A 74 6.20 -9.73 0.85
CA VAL A 74 5.86 -9.93 2.26
C VAL A 74 7.04 -9.57 3.17
N GLN A 75 8.25 -10.02 2.81
CA GLN A 75 9.45 -9.71 3.57
C GLN A 75 9.76 -8.20 3.56
N ASN A 76 9.52 -7.46 2.49
CA ASN A 76 9.85 -6.03 2.44
C ASN A 76 8.80 -5.15 3.14
N SER A 77 7.55 -5.60 3.22
CA SER A 77 6.44 -4.80 3.71
C SER A 77 6.03 -5.10 5.16
N GLU A 78 6.25 -6.34 5.64
CA GLU A 78 5.89 -6.72 7.00
C GLU A 78 6.98 -6.33 8.02
N LEU A 79 6.59 -5.63 9.08
CA LEU A 79 7.50 -5.19 10.15
C LEU A 79 7.39 -6.05 11.42
N SER A 80 6.29 -6.78 11.60
CA SER A 80 6.08 -7.63 12.77
C SER A 80 6.75 -9.00 12.63
N ASN A 81 6.67 -9.80 13.70
CA ASN A 81 7.16 -11.17 13.71
C ASN A 81 6.42 -12.11 12.74
N ALA A 82 5.26 -11.71 12.20
CA ALA A 82 4.52 -12.46 11.18
C ALA A 82 5.40 -12.74 9.94
N LYS A 83 6.33 -11.82 9.64
CA LYS A 83 7.32 -11.94 8.58
C LYS A 83 8.17 -13.21 8.66
N THR A 84 8.42 -13.74 9.87
CA THR A 84 9.22 -14.97 10.03
C THR A 84 8.55 -16.21 9.44
N ASN A 85 7.22 -16.18 9.30
CA ASN A 85 6.41 -17.24 8.71
C ASN A 85 5.89 -16.88 7.31
N ASN A 86 6.44 -15.86 6.66
CA ASN A 86 5.92 -15.31 5.40
C ASN A 86 4.43 -14.93 5.46
N LEU A 87 4.00 -14.39 6.59
CA LEU A 87 2.64 -13.88 6.77
C LEU A 87 2.65 -12.36 6.74
N LEU A 88 1.61 -11.79 6.13
CA LEU A 88 1.38 -10.36 6.01
C LEU A 88 0.20 -9.97 6.90
N THR A 89 0.43 -9.05 7.83
CA THR A 89 -0.63 -8.45 8.67
C THR A 89 -1.35 -7.36 7.89
N TYR A 90 -2.44 -6.82 8.45
CA TYR A 90 -3.10 -5.65 7.86
C TYR A 90 -2.14 -4.47 7.69
N ASP A 91 -1.31 -4.19 8.70
CA ASP A 91 -0.33 -3.09 8.64
C ASP A 91 0.71 -3.34 7.55
N GLY A 92 1.23 -4.57 7.46
CA GLY A 92 2.15 -4.95 6.38
C GLY A 92 1.51 -4.85 5.00
N PHE A 93 0.25 -5.24 4.86
CA PHE A 93 -0.52 -5.10 3.62
C PHE A 93 -0.75 -3.64 3.25
N TYR A 94 -1.08 -2.81 4.23
CA TYR A 94 -1.20 -1.37 4.04
C TYR A 94 0.13 -0.75 3.57
N HIS A 95 1.25 -1.11 4.20
CA HIS A 95 2.59 -0.69 3.77
C HIS A 95 2.94 -1.18 2.36
N LEU A 96 2.55 -2.40 2.00
CA LEU A 96 2.74 -2.95 0.67
C LEU A 96 2.02 -2.10 -0.39
N LEU A 97 0.74 -1.74 -0.16
CA LEU A 97 -0.03 -0.91 -1.09
C LEU A 97 0.53 0.51 -1.26
N LEU A 98 1.24 1.03 -0.27
CA LEU A 98 1.92 2.32 -0.34
C LEU A 98 3.35 2.24 -0.90
N SER A 99 3.86 1.04 -1.15
CA SER A 99 5.20 0.85 -1.69
C SER A 99 5.29 1.21 -3.16
N ASP A 100 6.50 1.46 -3.66
CA ASP A 100 6.76 1.73 -5.07
C ASP A 100 6.30 0.60 -5.99
N HIS A 101 6.16 -0.62 -5.47
CA HIS A 101 5.66 -1.76 -6.22
C HIS A 101 4.19 -1.60 -6.64
N PHE A 102 3.38 -0.92 -5.82
CA PHE A 102 1.96 -0.63 -6.11
C PHE A 102 1.76 0.80 -6.65
N ASN A 103 2.83 1.45 -7.09
CA ASN A 103 2.72 2.76 -7.72
C ASN A 103 1.98 2.65 -9.06
N ILE A 104 1.14 3.65 -9.38
CA ILE A 104 0.42 3.72 -10.65
C ILE A 104 1.35 3.81 -11.87
N TYR A 105 2.58 4.28 -11.65
CA TYR A 105 3.62 4.30 -12.65
C TYR A 105 4.41 2.99 -12.60
N ASN A 106 4.67 2.41 -13.77
CA ASN A 106 5.56 1.26 -13.84
C ASN A 106 6.97 1.66 -13.39
N TYR A 107 7.41 1.14 -12.25
CA TYR A 107 8.74 1.39 -11.69
C TYR A 107 9.88 1.02 -12.67
N GLU A 108 9.70 -0.02 -13.50
CA GLU A 108 10.69 -0.41 -14.52
C GLU A 108 10.94 0.70 -15.55
N HIS A 109 9.96 1.58 -15.76
CA HIS A 109 10.04 2.65 -16.74
C HIS A 109 10.59 3.97 -16.15
N GLN A 110 10.75 4.07 -14.84
CA GLN A 110 11.08 5.33 -14.16
C GLN A 110 12.58 5.59 -14.00
N SER A 111 13.36 4.56 -13.67
CA SER A 111 14.75 4.74 -13.25
C SER A 111 15.74 4.82 -14.42
N THR A 112 15.39 4.24 -15.57
CA THR A 112 16.26 4.18 -16.75
C THR A 112 15.47 4.28 -18.05
N VAL A 113 16.17 4.67 -19.13
CA VAL A 113 15.61 4.63 -20.47
C VAL A 113 15.44 3.17 -20.87
N HIS A 114 14.19 2.73 -20.94
CA HIS A 114 13.75 1.36 -21.24
C HIS A 114 13.42 1.16 -22.73
N GLN A 115 13.38 2.25 -23.50
CA GLN A 115 13.09 2.24 -24.93
C GLN A 115 14.37 1.99 -25.73
N SER A 116 14.25 1.36 -26.91
CA SER A 116 15.36 1.27 -27.85
C SER A 116 15.73 2.68 -28.31
N MET A 117 16.94 3.14 -28.01
CA MET A 117 17.45 4.46 -28.38
C MET A 117 18.34 4.45 -29.62
N THR A 118 18.28 3.37 -30.42
CA THR A 118 19.10 3.19 -31.64
C THR A 118 18.36 3.52 -32.93
N GLU A 119 17.04 3.72 -32.88
CA GLU A 119 16.25 4.10 -34.06
C GLU A 119 16.54 5.53 -34.51
N PRO A 120 16.24 5.89 -35.77
CA PRO A 120 16.28 7.27 -36.25
C PRO A 120 15.44 8.24 -35.40
N LEU A 121 15.89 9.50 -35.26
CA LEU A 121 15.21 10.54 -34.45
C LEU A 121 13.72 10.73 -34.79
N ALA A 122 13.34 10.51 -36.05
CA ALA A 122 11.95 10.64 -36.50
C ALA A 122 10.98 9.63 -35.87
N HIS A 123 11.49 8.59 -35.17
CA HIS A 123 10.66 7.57 -34.51
C HIS A 123 10.33 7.88 -33.05
N TYR A 124 10.83 9.00 -32.50
CA TYR A 124 10.58 9.36 -31.10
C TYR A 124 9.73 10.62 -30.99
N TYR A 125 8.86 10.64 -29.99
CA TYR A 125 8.29 11.89 -29.50
C TYR A 125 9.37 12.66 -28.72
N ILE A 126 9.65 13.89 -29.14
CA ILE A 126 10.65 14.76 -28.52
C ILE A 126 9.93 15.83 -27.72
N SER A 127 10.27 15.93 -26.43
CA SER A 127 9.79 17.01 -25.58
C SER A 127 10.37 18.34 -26.09
N SER A 128 9.51 19.19 -26.64
CA SER A 128 9.89 20.48 -27.21
C SER A 128 9.13 21.61 -26.54
N SER A 129 9.82 22.69 -26.23
CA SER A 129 9.22 23.93 -25.72
C SER A 129 9.37 25.05 -26.75
N HIS A 130 8.40 25.96 -26.78
CA HIS A 130 8.38 27.11 -27.68
C HIS A 130 8.64 28.39 -26.88
N ASN A 131 9.54 29.25 -27.36
CA ASN A 131 9.91 30.52 -26.73
C ASN A 131 10.32 30.39 -25.24
N THR A 132 11.25 29.49 -24.95
CA THR A 132 11.93 29.40 -23.64
C THR A 132 13.18 30.27 -23.67
#